data_AF-X6HP02-F1
#
_entry.id   AF-X6HP02-F1
#
_cell.length_a   1.000
_cell.length_b   1.000
_cell.length_c   1.000
_cell.angle_alpha   90.00
_cell.angle_beta   90.00
_cell.angle_gamma   90.00
#
_symmetry.space_group_name_H-M   'P 1'
#
loop_
_entity.id
_entity.type
_entity.pdbx_description
1 polymer ?
#
loop_
_entity_poly.entity_id
_entity_poly.type
_entity_poly.pdbx_seq_one_letter_code
_entity_poly.pdbx_strand_id
1 'polypeptide(L)'
;MTKTATINGSWGSLTVDASTGNVLSYDDGGTLPDPDCPPERGYTDYVRVDLDEWRKTYTGQEPDCLDVLDVGFWYLDDGVEKYEGPEQDWRDEYERGGNR
;
A
#
# COMPACT_ATOMS: atom_id res chain seq x y z
N MET A 1 12.12 10.10 16.90
CA MET A 1 11.69 8.78 16.43
C MET A 1 10.86 9.01 15.19
N THR A 2 11.18 8.34 14.09
CA THR A 2 10.35 8.42 12.88
C THR A 2 9.02 7.72 13.17
N LYS A 3 7.89 8.42 12.94
CA LYS A 3 6.56 7.80 13.06
C LYS A 3 6.38 6.84 11.89
N THR A 4 5.88 5.65 12.17
CA THR A 4 5.63 4.62 11.15
C THR A 4 4.14 4.38 10.98
N ALA A 5 3.76 3.88 9.81
CA ALA A 5 2.44 3.31 9.54
C ALA A 5 2.61 1.92 8.94
N THR A 6 1.61 1.08 9.11
CA THR A 6 1.54 -0.27 8.56
C THR A 6 0.52 -0.31 7.44
N ILE A 7 0.90 -0.82 6.28
CA ILE A 7 -0.01 -1.13 5.17
C ILE A 7 -0.19 -2.64 5.13
N ASN A 8 -1.43 -3.13 5.18
CA ASN A 8 -1.73 -4.55 5.17
C ASN A 8 -2.41 -4.95 3.88
N GLY A 9 -2.19 -6.18 3.43
CA GLY A 9 -3.03 -6.80 2.43
C GLY A 9 -2.77 -8.30 2.34
N SER A 10 -3.31 -8.94 1.31
CA SER A 10 -3.29 -10.41 1.21
C SER A 10 -1.89 -11.01 1.06
N TRP A 11 -0.90 -10.21 0.66
CA TRP A 11 0.47 -10.66 0.41
C TRP A 11 1.47 -10.24 1.49
N GLY A 12 0.96 -9.78 2.64
CA GLY A 12 1.78 -9.42 3.80
C GLY A 12 1.51 -8.00 4.30
N SER A 13 2.55 -7.38 4.85
CA SER A 13 2.48 -6.02 5.35
C SER A 13 3.74 -5.20 5.03
N LEU A 14 3.56 -3.90 4.85
CA LEU A 14 4.64 -2.93 4.71
C LEU A 14 4.68 -2.04 5.95
N THR A 15 5.87 -1.83 6.50
CA THR A 15 6.10 -0.72 7.42
C THR A 15 6.65 0.45 6.63
N VAL A 16 6.01 1.61 6.73
CA VAL A 16 6.38 2.84 6.01
C VAL A 16 6.65 3.98 6.97
N ASP A 17 7.47 4.94 6.55
CA ASP A 17 7.59 6.23 7.21
C ASP A 17 6.27 7.00 7.04
N ALA A 18 5.58 7.28 8.15
CA ALA A 18 4.26 7.91 8.12
C ALA A 18 4.29 9.37 7.62
N SER A 19 5.46 10.01 7.56
CA SER A 19 5.61 11.39 7.06
C SER A 19 5.87 11.43 5.57
N THR A 20 6.64 10.47 5.04
CA THR A 20 7.12 10.48 3.65
C THR A 20 6.52 9.39 2.76
N GLY A 21 5.91 8.37 3.37
CA GLY A 21 5.41 7.18 2.69
C GLY A 21 6.50 6.20 2.26
N ASN A 22 7.78 6.47 2.53
CA ASN A 22 8.87 5.58 2.12
C ASN A 22 8.74 4.21 2.80
N VAL A 23 8.88 3.15 2.02
CA VAL A 23 8.87 1.78 2.54
C VAL A 23 10.16 1.51 3.33
N LEU A 24 10.00 1.06 4.57
CA LEU A 24 11.10 0.76 5.49
C LEU A 24 11.37 -0.75 5.59
N SER A 25 10.32 -1.56 5.56
CA SER A 25 10.40 -3.01 5.57
C SER A 25 9.14 -3.66 5.03
N TYR A 26 9.28 -4.90 4.55
CA TYR A 26 8.21 -5.80 4.14
C TYR A 26 8.24 -7.05 5.01
N ASP A 27 7.07 -7.52 5.43
CA ASP A 27 6.84 -8.81 6.09
C ASP A 27 5.84 -9.60 5.25
N ASP A 28 6.24 -10.75 4.75
CA ASP A 28 5.42 -11.62 3.89
C ASP A 28 4.33 -12.39 4.66
N GLY A 29 4.34 -12.35 6.01
CA GLY A 29 3.36 -13.04 6.83
C GLY A 29 3.35 -14.57 6.65
N GLY A 30 4.40 -15.15 6.07
CA GLY A 30 4.48 -16.56 5.69
C GLY A 30 3.88 -16.87 4.31
N THR A 31 3.39 -15.88 3.58
CA THR A 31 2.94 -16.01 2.19
C THR A 31 4.14 -15.85 1.27
N LEU A 32 4.86 -16.94 0.99
CA LEU A 32 6.00 -16.88 0.07
C LEU A 32 5.51 -16.63 -1.37
N PRO A 33 6.21 -15.77 -2.15
CA PRO A 33 5.88 -15.57 -3.57
C PRO A 33 6.05 -16.89 -4.35
N ASP A 34 5.13 -17.15 -5.28
CA ASP A 34 5.19 -18.33 -6.13
C ASP A 34 6.46 -18.27 -7.01
N PRO A 35 7.38 -19.26 -6.91
CA PRO A 35 8.61 -19.26 -7.69
C PRO A 35 8.39 -19.38 -9.21
N ASP A 36 7.25 -19.92 -9.65
CA ASP A 36 6.90 -20.11 -11.06
C ASP A 36 6.10 -18.93 -11.65
N CYS A 37 5.61 -18.02 -10.79
CA CYS A 37 4.95 -16.78 -11.16
C CYS A 37 5.70 -15.55 -10.60
N PRO A 38 6.84 -15.16 -11.22
CA PRO A 38 7.62 -13.99 -10.80
C PRO A 38 6.87 -12.65 -10.70
N PRO A 39 5.77 -12.36 -11.43
CA PRO A 39 5.05 -11.11 -11.22
C PRO A 39 4.18 -11.09 -9.95
N GLU A 40 3.99 -12.23 -9.25
CA GLU A 40 3.29 -12.29 -7.96
C GLU A 40 4.22 -11.96 -6.77
N ARG A 41 5.16 -11.03 -6.96
CA ARG A 41 6.18 -10.62 -5.99
C ARG A 41 5.64 -9.77 -4.85
N GLY A 42 4.65 -10.28 -4.12
CA GLY A 42 4.12 -9.68 -2.88
C GLY A 42 4.16 -8.15 -2.87
N TYR A 43 4.73 -7.56 -1.82
CA TYR A 43 5.00 -6.11 -1.76
C TYR A 43 6.50 -5.78 -1.83
N THR A 44 7.35 -6.69 -2.33
CA THR A 44 8.82 -6.55 -2.26
C THR A 44 9.37 -5.45 -3.15
N ASP A 45 8.67 -5.15 -4.24
CA ASP A 45 9.10 -4.14 -5.21
C ASP A 45 8.52 -2.75 -4.89
N TYR A 46 7.71 -2.61 -3.84
CA TYR A 46 7.12 -1.34 -3.43
C TYR A 46 8.17 -0.50 -2.71
N VAL A 47 8.33 0.74 -3.15
CA VAL A 47 9.36 1.65 -2.62
C VAL A 47 8.76 2.83 -1.86
N ARG A 48 7.53 3.23 -2.18
CA ARG A 48 6.86 4.35 -1.52
C ARG A 48 5.34 4.22 -1.63
N VAL A 49 4.63 4.76 -0.63
CA VAL A 49 3.17 4.84 -0.55
C VAL A 49 2.70 6.30 -0.64
N ASP A 50 1.62 6.55 -1.36
CA ASP A 50 1.04 7.88 -1.59
C ASP A 50 0.13 8.31 -0.42
N LEU A 51 0.77 8.65 0.70
CA LEU A 51 0.06 9.12 1.88
C LEU A 51 -0.61 10.49 1.68
N ASP A 52 -0.19 11.26 0.67
CA ASP A 52 -0.81 12.55 0.37
C ASP A 52 -2.14 12.37 -0.37
N GLU A 53 -2.23 11.39 -1.27
CA GLU A 53 -3.51 10.94 -1.82
C GLU A 53 -4.43 10.41 -0.72
N TRP A 54 -3.92 9.49 0.13
CA TRP A 54 -4.69 8.90 1.21
C TRP A 54 -5.28 9.97 2.15
N ARG A 55 -4.48 10.96 2.57
CA ARG A 55 -4.93 12.07 3.45
C ARG A 55 -6.00 12.95 2.82
N LYS A 56 -6.04 13.09 1.49
CA LYS A 56 -7.11 13.86 0.82
C LYS A 56 -8.44 13.11 0.97
N THR A 57 -8.42 11.80 0.76
CA THR A 57 -9.59 10.93 0.89
C THR A 57 -10.05 10.82 2.35
N TYR A 58 -9.11 10.58 3.26
CA TYR A 58 -9.36 10.39 4.69
C TYR A 58 -8.96 11.62 5.51
N THR A 59 -9.52 12.79 5.15
CA THR A 59 -9.16 14.07 5.77
C THR A 59 -9.33 14.05 7.30
N GLY A 60 -8.28 14.51 8.00
CA GLY A 60 -8.26 14.60 9.47
C GLY A 60 -7.91 13.29 10.19
N GLN A 61 -7.63 12.22 9.43
CA GLN A 61 -7.12 10.97 9.97
C GLN A 61 -5.60 10.91 9.88
N GLU A 62 -4.98 10.26 10.86
CA GLU A 62 -3.55 9.98 10.86
C GLU A 62 -3.30 8.58 10.32
N PRO A 63 -2.30 8.38 9.44
CA PRO A 63 -1.95 7.05 8.99
C PRO A 63 -1.36 6.26 10.16
N ASP A 64 -1.94 5.09 10.41
CA ASP A 64 -1.53 4.14 11.45
C ASP A 64 -1.55 2.72 10.88
N CYS A 65 -2.73 2.16 10.66
CA CYS A 65 -2.94 0.87 9.99
C CYS A 65 -3.87 1.08 8.79
N LEU A 66 -3.34 0.91 7.58
CA LEU A 66 -4.05 1.11 6.31
C LEU A 66 -4.19 -0.22 5.55
N ASP A 67 -5.18 -0.29 4.67
CA ASP A 67 -5.27 -1.35 3.66
C ASP A 67 -4.42 -0.98 2.43
N VAL A 68 -3.86 -1.96 1.74
CA VAL A 68 -3.08 -1.73 0.52
C VAL A 68 -3.95 -1.17 -0.61
N LEU A 69 -5.23 -1.54 -0.65
CA LEU A 69 -6.17 -1.07 -1.65
C LEU A 69 -6.56 0.40 -1.41
N ASP A 70 -6.45 0.85 -0.15
CA ASP A 70 -6.66 2.22 0.31
C ASP A 70 -5.57 3.19 -0.12
N VAL A 71 -4.48 2.77 -0.75
CA VAL A 71 -3.37 3.69 -1.04
C VAL A 71 -2.83 3.50 -2.44
N GLY A 72 -2.39 4.60 -3.05
CA GLY A 72 -1.50 4.52 -4.21
C GLY A 72 -0.09 4.14 -3.78
N PHE A 73 0.68 3.55 -4.69
CA PHE A 73 2.05 3.13 -4.42
C PHE A 73 2.97 3.33 -5.63
N TRP A 74 4.24 3.55 -5.32
CA TRP A 74 5.34 3.49 -6.28
C TRP A 74 6.06 2.16 -6.11
N TYR A 75 6.32 1.48 -7.23
CA TYR A 75 7.03 0.21 -7.27
C TYR A 75 8.08 0.19 -8.39
N LEU A 76 9.05 -0.70 -8.27
CA LEU A 76 10.07 -0.91 -9.29
C LEU A 76 9.65 -2.02 -10.25
N ASP A 77 9.58 -1.70 -11.54
CA ASP A 77 9.41 -2.68 -12.62
C ASP A 77 10.63 -2.60 -13.54
N ASP A 78 11.42 -3.66 -13.58
CA ASP A 78 12.72 -3.71 -14.27
C ASP A 78 13.64 -2.51 -13.94
N GLY A 79 13.62 -2.09 -12.67
CA GLY A 79 14.41 -0.96 -12.15
C GLY A 79 13.87 0.42 -12.51
N VAL A 80 12.70 0.50 -13.13
CA VAL A 80 11.99 1.75 -13.42
C VAL A 80 10.88 1.95 -12.39
N GLU A 81 10.86 3.12 -11.74
CA GLU A 81 9.77 3.48 -10.83
C GLU A 81 8.48 3.70 -11.62
N LYS A 82 7.44 2.95 -11.25
CA LYS A 82 6.07 3.06 -11.75
C LYS A 82 5.14 3.43 -10.61
N TYR A 83 4.02 4.05 -10.95
CA TYR A 83 2.97 4.42 -10.01
C TYR A 83 1.69 3.67 -10.34
N GLU A 84 1.03 3.18 -9.29
CA GLU A 84 -0.32 2.65 -9.33
C GLU A 84 -1.16 3.37 -8.28
N GLY A 85 -2.33 3.82 -8.69
CA GLY A 85 -3.26 4.50 -7.80
C GLY A 85 -3.95 3.53 -6.85
N PRO A 86 -4.64 4.03 -5.81
CA PRO A 86 -5.51 3.18 -5.00
C PRO A 86 -6.59 2.55 -5.89
N GLU A 87 -7.07 1.36 -5.53
CA GLU A 87 -8.16 0.72 -6.28
C GLU A 87 -9.41 1.62 -6.19
N GLN A 88 -9.90 2.05 -7.36
CA GLN A 88 -11.00 3.02 -7.43
C GLN A 88 -12.38 2.35 -7.37
N ASP A 89 -12.49 1.09 -7.79
CA ASP A 89 -13.74 0.37 -7.89
C ASP A 89 -14.40 0.14 -6.52
N TRP A 90 -13.64 -0.30 -5.50
CA TRP A 90 -14.22 -0.46 -4.15
C TRP A 90 -14.42 0.88 -3.42
N ARG A 91 -13.62 1.93 -3.72
CA ARG A 91 -13.83 3.28 -3.16
C ARG A 91 -15.09 3.95 -3.71
N ASP A 92 -15.32 3.84 -5.01
CA ASP A 92 -16.55 4.30 -5.65
C ASP A 92 -17.78 3.60 -5.04
N GLU A 93 -17.68 2.31 -4.72
CA GLU A 93 -18.72 1.59 -4.00
C GLU A 93 -18.91 2.09 -2.57
N TYR A 94 -17.82 2.36 -1.84
CA TYR A 94 -17.87 2.94 -0.49
C TYR A 94 -18.57 4.30 -0.46
N GLU A 95 -18.23 5.21 -1.39
CA GLU A 95 -18.88 6.52 -1.51
C GLU A 95 -20.37 6.41 -1.87
N ARG A 96 -20.75 5.39 -2.64
CA ARG A 96 -22.14 5.11 -3.03
C ARG A 96 -22.93 4.37 -1.94
N GLY A 97 -22.33 4.08 -0.78
CA GLY A 97 -22.99 3.38 0.32
C GLY A 97 -23.16 1.88 0.08
N GLY A 98 -22.28 1.27 -0.70
CA GLY A 98 -22.20 -0.18 -0.89
C GLY A 98 -21.99 -0.87 0.46
N ASN A 99 -22.99 -1.68 0.83
CA ASN A 99 -23.19 -2.40 2.09
C ASN A 99 -21.94 -2.71 2.95
N ARG A 100 -22.01 -2.28 4.21
CA ARG A 100 -21.40 -2.95 5.36
C ARG A 100 -22.38 -3.94 5.98
#